data_AF-A0A6J0HQT7-F1
#
_entry.id   AF-A0A6J0HQT7-F1
#
_cell.length_a   1.000
_cell.length_b   1.000
_cell.length_c   1.000
_cell.angle_alpha   90.00
_cell.angle_beta   90.00
_cell.angle_gamma   90.00
#
_symmetry.space_group_name_H-M   'P 1'
#
loop_
_entity.id
_entity.type
_entity.pdbx_description
1 polymer ?
#
loop_
_entity_poly.entity_id
_entity_poly.type
_entity_poly.pdbx_seq_one_letter_code
_entity_poly.pdbx_strand_id
1 'polypeptide(L)'
;MSGTVLAGTPIAVDFWSLRRAAGARLFFLSHMHADHTVGLSSTWSRPLYCSPITARLLHSRLRVPTCWIRPLEVGQSHVLDEVTVTLLDSNHCPGSVMFLFEGTFGTILYTGTGQGPTVTESQDGRDHSGSSGCPTPRGAEL
;
A
#
# COMPACT_ATOMS: atom_id res chain seq x y z
N MET A 1 2.96 18.37 0.97
CA MET A 1 2.24 17.17 0.48
C MET A 1 3.12 16.00 0.82
N SER A 2 2.62 15.11 1.68
CA SER A 2 3.40 14.02 2.26
C SER A 2 3.07 12.65 1.66
N GLY A 3 2.14 12.59 0.69
CA GLY A 3 1.72 11.35 0.03
C GLY A 3 2.58 10.92 -1.15
N THR A 4 2.42 9.67 -1.56
CA THR A 4 3.18 9.02 -2.61
C THR A 4 2.35 8.02 -3.43
N VAL A 5 2.83 7.70 -4.63
CA VAL A 5 2.40 6.53 -5.41
C VAL A 5 3.49 5.47 -5.24
N LEU A 6 3.12 4.29 -4.75
CA LEU A 6 4.09 3.22 -4.51
C LEU A 6 4.53 2.62 -5.85
N ALA A 7 5.81 2.78 -6.18
CA ALA A 7 6.37 2.35 -7.47
C ALA A 7 6.17 0.84 -7.70
N GLY A 8 5.81 0.46 -8.92
CA GLY A 8 5.55 -0.95 -9.26
C GLY A 8 4.21 -1.50 -8.75
N THR A 9 3.36 -0.68 -8.14
CA THR A 9 2.08 -1.12 -7.56
C THR A 9 0.90 -0.25 -8.04
N PRO A 10 -0.35 -0.72 -7.91
CA PRO A 10 -1.53 0.10 -8.17
C PRO A 10 -1.94 1.00 -6.99
N ILE A 11 -1.03 1.28 -6.03
CA ILE A 11 -1.35 1.87 -4.73
C ILE A 11 -0.87 3.32 -4.65
N ALA A 12 -1.76 4.20 -4.20
CA ALA A 12 -1.44 5.57 -3.79
C ALA A 12 -1.83 5.76 -2.32
N VAL A 13 -0.94 6.36 -1.52
CA VAL A 13 -1.20 6.69 -0.12
C VAL A 13 -1.04 8.19 0.07
N ASP A 14 -2.05 8.83 0.66
CA ASP A 14 -2.11 10.27 0.95
C ASP A 14 -1.93 11.18 -0.30
N PHE A 15 -2.22 10.62 -1.48
CA PHE A 15 -1.96 11.26 -2.77
C PHE A 15 -3.23 11.36 -3.62
N TRP A 16 -3.69 12.59 -3.86
CA TRP A 16 -5.05 12.88 -4.37
C TRP A 16 -5.08 13.53 -5.76
N SER A 17 -3.98 13.44 -6.51
CA SER A 17 -3.89 13.99 -7.86
C SER A 17 -4.09 12.89 -8.90
N LEU A 18 -5.31 12.72 -9.41
CA LEU A 18 -5.63 11.68 -10.41
C LEU A 18 -4.76 11.77 -11.67
N ARG A 19 -4.44 13.00 -12.12
CA ARG A 19 -3.54 13.24 -13.26
C ARG A 19 -2.13 12.68 -13.02
N ARG A 20 -1.63 12.77 -11.79
CA ARG A 20 -0.26 12.34 -11.43
C ARG A 20 -0.21 10.89 -10.92
N ALA A 21 -1.35 10.31 -10.58
CA ALA A 21 -1.50 8.94 -10.12
C ALA A 21 -1.96 8.00 -11.26
N ALA A 22 -1.36 8.13 -12.45
CA ALA A 22 -1.85 7.49 -13.68
C ALA A 22 -1.92 5.95 -13.65
N GLY A 23 -1.21 5.28 -12.72
CA GLY A 23 -1.29 3.84 -12.50
C GLY A 23 -2.04 3.41 -11.23
N ALA A 24 -2.43 4.36 -10.37
CA ALA A 24 -3.06 4.03 -9.11
C ALA A 24 -4.55 3.71 -9.28
N ARG A 25 -4.97 2.60 -8.67
CA ARG A 25 -6.35 2.14 -8.59
C ARG A 25 -6.85 2.10 -7.14
N LEU A 26 -5.94 1.87 -6.20
CA LEU A 26 -6.22 1.80 -4.77
C LEU A 26 -5.67 3.05 -4.09
N PHE A 27 -6.55 3.81 -3.43
CA PHE A 27 -6.19 5.06 -2.75
C PHE A 27 -6.38 4.91 -1.25
N PHE A 28 -5.37 5.22 -0.46
CA PHE A 28 -5.39 5.09 0.99
C PHE A 28 -5.14 6.43 1.66
N LEU A 29 -5.86 6.69 2.76
CA LEU A 29 -5.60 7.84 3.63
C LEU A 29 -5.13 7.33 4.99
N SER A 30 -3.89 7.66 5.37
CA SER A 30 -3.29 7.26 6.65
C SER A 30 -3.96 7.95 7.83
N HIS A 31 -4.19 9.27 7.75
CA HIS A 31 -4.83 10.08 8.79
C HIS A 31 -5.24 11.47 8.29
N MET A 32 -5.99 12.22 9.12
CA MET A 32 -6.67 13.48 8.75
C MET A 32 -5.84 14.77 8.88
N HIS A 33 -4.52 14.71 8.90
CA HIS A 33 -3.73 15.94 8.85
C HIS A 33 -3.78 16.60 7.46
N ALA A 34 -3.63 17.92 7.45
CA ALA A 34 -3.85 18.74 6.25
C ALA A 34 -2.85 18.43 5.12
N ASP A 35 -1.60 18.15 5.47
CA ASP A 35 -0.53 17.83 4.51
C ASP A 35 -0.68 16.45 3.85
N HIS A 36 -1.47 15.56 4.46
CA HIS A 36 -1.86 14.24 3.94
C HIS A 36 -3.17 14.28 3.13
N THR A 37 -3.93 15.37 3.19
CA THR A 37 -5.23 15.52 2.51
C THR A 37 -5.20 16.58 1.40
N VAL A 38 -4.02 17.06 1.01
CA VAL A 38 -3.85 18.08 -0.03
C VAL A 38 -4.41 17.60 -1.37
N GLY A 39 -5.52 18.21 -1.81
CA GLY A 39 -6.22 17.89 -3.05
C GLY A 39 -7.42 16.95 -2.87
N LEU A 40 -7.63 16.39 -1.68
CA LEU A 40 -8.81 15.61 -1.35
C LEU A 40 -9.96 16.54 -0.93
N SER A 41 -11.13 16.39 -1.55
CA SER A 41 -12.28 17.26 -1.28
C SER A 41 -13.61 16.58 -1.66
N SER A 42 -14.72 17.28 -1.48
CA SER A 42 -16.07 16.84 -1.88
C SER A 42 -16.23 16.44 -3.35
N THR A 43 -15.29 16.81 -4.24
CA THR A 43 -15.31 16.42 -5.66
C THR A 43 -14.69 15.04 -5.93
N TRP A 44 -14.15 14.39 -4.89
CA TRP A 44 -13.54 13.08 -5.02
C TRP A 44 -14.57 12.03 -5.48
N SER A 45 -14.14 11.19 -6.42
CA SER A 45 -15.04 10.29 -7.17
C SER A 45 -14.44 8.90 -7.43
N ARG A 46 -13.58 8.41 -6.52
CA ARG A 46 -13.02 7.05 -6.57
C ARG A 46 -13.07 6.40 -5.18
N PRO A 47 -13.08 5.06 -5.06
CA PRO A 47 -12.94 4.43 -3.76
C PRO A 47 -11.64 4.87 -3.07
N LEU A 48 -11.73 5.21 -1.78
CA LEU A 48 -10.57 5.38 -0.92
C LEU A 48 -10.76 4.61 0.37
N TYR A 49 -9.65 4.11 0.90
CA TYR A 49 -9.61 3.22 2.05
C TYR A 49 -8.90 3.90 3.22
N CYS A 50 -9.45 3.75 4.43
CA CYS A 50 -8.91 4.36 5.64
C CYS A 50 -9.48 3.67 6.90
N SER A 51 -9.04 4.09 8.08
CA SER A 51 -9.60 3.60 9.34
C SER A 51 -11.05 4.09 9.56
N PRO A 52 -11.85 3.43 10.43
CA PRO A 52 -13.23 3.83 10.70
C PRO A 52 -13.34 5.26 11.29
N ILE A 53 -12.37 5.67 12.10
CA ILE A 53 -12.32 7.03 12.66
C ILE A 53 -12.04 8.04 11.54
N THR A 54 -11.04 7.78 10.71
CA THR A 54 -10.68 8.63 9.57
C THR A 54 -11.86 8.76 8.59
N ALA A 55 -12.61 7.68 8.32
CA ALA A 55 -13.79 7.70 7.46
C ALA A 55 -14.86 8.70 7.94
N ARG A 56 -15.16 8.71 9.24
CA ARG A 56 -16.13 9.65 9.85
C ARG A 56 -15.66 11.11 9.73
N LEU A 57 -14.38 11.34 10.00
CA LEU A 57 -13.78 12.67 9.92
C LEU A 57 -13.71 13.18 8.47
N LEU A 58 -13.40 12.31 7.52
CA LEU A 58 -13.32 12.64 6.11
C LEU A 58 -14.64 13.22 5.57
N HIS A 59 -15.74 12.53 5.85
CA HIS A 59 -17.06 13.01 5.46
C HIS A 59 -17.42 14.31 6.20
N SER A 60 -17.19 14.36 7.51
CA SER A 60 -17.58 15.52 8.33
C SER A 60 -16.78 16.78 8.03
N ARG A 61 -15.49 16.65 7.68
CA ARG A 61 -14.57 17.79 7.50
C ARG A 61 -14.36 18.17 6.05
N LEU A 62 -14.17 17.20 5.16
CA LEU A 62 -13.87 17.43 3.74
C LEU A 62 -15.07 17.20 2.82
N ARG A 63 -16.21 16.75 3.37
CA ARG A 63 -17.47 16.51 2.65
C ARG A 63 -17.30 15.53 1.48
N VAL A 64 -16.36 14.60 1.59
CA VAL A 64 -16.22 13.51 0.61
C VAL A 64 -17.50 12.67 0.65
N PRO A 65 -18.08 12.31 -0.51
CA PRO A 65 -19.29 11.50 -0.56
C PRO A 65 -19.06 10.13 0.09
N THR A 66 -19.96 9.72 0.98
CA THR A 66 -19.83 8.44 1.72
C THR A 66 -19.80 7.22 0.80
N CYS A 67 -20.40 7.31 -0.39
CA CYS A 67 -20.32 6.26 -1.41
C CYS A 67 -18.89 5.98 -1.92
N TRP A 68 -17.93 6.87 -1.67
CA TRP A 68 -16.52 6.69 -2.03
C TRP A 68 -15.60 6.32 -0.86
N ILE A 69 -16.11 6.37 0.38
CA ILE A 69 -15.33 6.08 1.58
C ILE A 69 -15.49 4.59 1.92
N ARG A 70 -14.38 3.88 2.11
CA ARG A 70 -14.35 2.47 2.47
C ARG A 70 -13.54 2.28 3.76
N PRO A 71 -14.19 2.36 4.93
CA PRO A 71 -13.51 2.07 6.18
C PRO A 71 -13.05 0.61 6.20
N LEU A 72 -11.83 0.37 6.66
CA LEU A 72 -11.25 -0.94 6.88
C LEU A 72 -10.94 -1.11 8.37
N GLU A 73 -11.31 -2.23 8.96
CA GLU A 73 -11.05 -2.51 10.37
C GLU A 73 -9.55 -2.62 10.65
N VAL A 74 -9.11 -1.94 11.70
CA VAL A 74 -7.70 -1.91 12.13
C VAL A 74 -7.35 -3.25 12.80
N GLY A 75 -6.17 -3.79 12.48
CA GLY A 75 -5.70 -5.09 12.96
C GLY A 75 -6.25 -6.29 12.18
N GLN A 76 -7.01 -6.05 11.12
CA GLN A 76 -7.51 -7.10 10.22
C GLN A 76 -6.93 -6.96 8.82
N SER A 77 -6.71 -8.08 8.15
CA SER A 77 -6.27 -8.12 6.75
C SER A 77 -7.47 -8.05 5.82
N HIS A 78 -7.36 -7.25 4.76
CA HIS A 78 -8.41 -7.00 3.77
C HIS A 78 -7.83 -7.25 2.38
N VAL A 79 -8.54 -8.02 1.55
CA VAL A 79 -8.12 -8.29 0.17
C VAL A 79 -8.82 -7.31 -0.77
N LEU A 80 -8.03 -6.52 -1.50
CA LEU A 80 -8.47 -5.49 -2.45
C LEU A 80 -7.80 -5.73 -3.80
N ASP A 81 -8.57 -6.15 -4.80
CA ASP A 81 -8.04 -6.70 -6.05
C ASP A 81 -7.06 -7.87 -5.74
N GLU A 82 -5.78 -7.74 -6.12
CA GLU A 82 -4.72 -8.74 -5.87
C GLU A 82 -3.79 -8.34 -4.72
N VAL A 83 -4.21 -7.36 -3.90
CA VAL A 83 -3.41 -6.82 -2.78
C VAL A 83 -4.09 -7.13 -1.45
N THR A 84 -3.36 -7.76 -0.54
CA THR A 84 -3.75 -7.83 0.87
C THR A 84 -3.23 -6.58 1.58
N VAL A 85 -4.09 -5.92 2.34
CA VAL A 85 -3.72 -4.78 3.19
C VAL A 85 -4.14 -5.03 4.63
N THR A 86 -3.22 -4.80 5.56
CA THR A 86 -3.51 -4.78 7.00
C THR A 86 -3.26 -3.37 7.53
N LEU A 87 -4.28 -2.78 8.16
CA LEU A 87 -4.15 -1.49 8.84
C LEU A 87 -3.61 -1.73 10.25
N LEU A 88 -2.52 -1.07 10.62
CA LEU A 88 -1.94 -1.13 11.95
C LEU A 88 -2.10 0.24 12.62
N ASP A 89 -2.43 0.28 13.91
CA ASP A 89 -2.44 1.55 14.65
C ASP A 89 -1.03 2.16 14.63
N SER A 90 -0.92 3.42 14.18
CA SER A 90 0.37 4.12 14.17
C SER A 90 0.63 4.92 15.45
N ASN A 91 -0.34 4.99 16.36
CA ASN A 91 -0.25 5.71 17.64
C ASN A 91 0.13 7.21 17.49
N HIS A 92 -0.15 7.81 16.32
CA HIS A 92 0.18 9.21 16.03
C HIS A 92 -0.96 10.16 16.39
N CYS A 93 -2.19 9.86 15.95
CA CYS A 93 -3.39 10.59 16.32
C CYS A 93 -4.64 9.70 16.18
N PRO A 94 -5.83 10.09 16.70
CA PRO A 94 -7.03 9.26 16.58
C PRO A 94 -7.35 8.89 15.13
N GLY A 95 -7.36 7.59 14.84
CA GLY A 95 -7.62 7.06 13.50
C GLY A 95 -6.40 6.97 12.59
N SER A 96 -5.20 7.32 13.05
CA SER A 96 -3.98 7.19 12.26
C SER A 96 -3.54 5.74 12.14
N VAL A 97 -3.18 5.33 10.92
CA VAL A 97 -2.75 3.97 10.64
C VAL A 97 -1.48 3.91 9.79
N MET A 98 -0.71 2.84 10.01
CA MET A 98 0.24 2.32 9.04
C MET A 98 -0.49 1.31 8.14
N PHE A 99 0.06 1.07 6.96
CA PHE A 99 -0.44 0.05 6.04
C PHE A 99 0.66 -0.98 5.76
N LEU A 100 0.35 -2.25 6.03
CA LEU A 100 1.13 -3.38 5.53
C LEU A 100 0.47 -3.89 4.25
N PHE A 101 1.13 -3.69 3.11
CA PHE A 101 0.69 -4.16 1.81
C PHE A 101 1.45 -5.41 1.42
N GLU A 102 0.73 -6.41 0.92
CA GLU A 102 1.27 -7.68 0.47
C GLU A 102 0.65 -8.01 -0.89
N GLY A 103 1.48 -8.40 -1.86
CA GLY A 103 1.04 -8.75 -3.20
C GLY A 103 2.17 -9.35 -4.03
N THR A 104 1.98 -9.42 -5.35
CA THR A 104 3.02 -9.91 -6.28
C THR A 104 4.29 -9.06 -6.29
N PHE A 105 4.21 -7.82 -5.80
CA PHE A 105 5.32 -6.90 -5.58
C PHE A 105 6.07 -7.14 -4.25
N GLY A 106 5.73 -8.19 -3.49
CA GLY A 106 6.28 -8.46 -2.16
C GLY A 106 5.55 -7.70 -1.06
N THR A 107 6.29 -7.33 -0.02
CA THR A 107 5.75 -6.74 1.21
C THR A 107 6.25 -5.31 1.42
N ILE A 108 5.32 -4.37 1.62
CA ILE A 108 5.61 -2.95 1.82
C ILE A 108 4.94 -2.48 3.11
N LEU A 109 5.72 -1.90 4.02
CA LEU A 109 5.20 -1.18 5.18
C LEU A 109 5.23 0.32 4.93
N TYR A 110 4.06 0.95 4.96
CA TYR A 110 3.91 2.41 4.90
C TYR A 110 3.51 2.95 6.27
N THR A 111 4.37 3.73 6.91
CA THR A 111 4.19 4.14 8.32
C THR A 111 3.25 5.33 8.51
N GLY A 112 2.83 6.02 7.44
CA GLY A 112 1.90 7.15 7.55
C GLY A 112 2.47 8.43 8.18
N THR A 113 3.72 8.38 8.64
CA THR A 113 4.50 9.57 9.04
C THR A 113 5.36 9.97 7.86
N GLY A 114 5.67 11.25 7.63
CA GLY A 114 6.32 11.75 6.39
C GLY A 114 7.70 11.17 6.01
N GLN A 115 8.15 10.09 6.65
CA GLN A 115 9.22 9.23 6.17
C GLN A 115 8.64 8.27 5.12
N GLY A 116 9.31 8.14 3.97
CA GLY A 116 8.84 7.31 2.86
C GLY A 116 8.61 5.83 3.25
N PRO A 117 7.95 5.04 2.39
CA PRO A 117 7.71 3.62 2.62
C PRO A 117 9.02 2.87 2.89
N THR A 118 8.99 1.95 3.86
CA THR A 118 9.99 0.89 3.98
C THR A 118 9.53 -0.31 3.15
N VAL A 119 10.22 -0.55 2.03
CA VAL A 119 10.02 -1.75 1.23
C VAL A 119 10.96 -2.83 1.79
N THR A 120 10.40 -3.95 2.21
CA THR A 120 11.16 -5.15 2.54
C THR A 120 10.88 -6.17 1.46
N GLU A 121 11.79 -6.32 0.50
CA GLU A 121 11.73 -7.42 -0.45
C GLU A 121 12.01 -8.73 0.30
N SER A 122 10.96 -9.51 0.53
CA SER A 122 11.11 -10.92 0.88
C SER A 122 11.42 -11.65 -0.43
N GLN A 123 12.70 -11.90 -0.72
CA GLN A 123 13.04 -12.93 -1.70
C GLN A 123 12.55 -14.26 -1.13
N ASP A 124 11.46 -14.80 -1.67
CA ASP A 124 11.08 -16.19 -1.42
C ASP A 124 12.27 -17.08 -1.80
N GLY A 125 12.90 -17.64 -0.78
CA GLY A 125 13.91 -18.68 -0.92
C GLY A 125 13.29 -19.91 -1.55
N ARG A 126 13.28 -19.98 -2.88
CA ARG A 126 13.23 -21.26 -3.59
C ARG A 126 14.64 -21.81 -3.67
N ASP A 127 15.02 -22.49 -2.61
CA ASP A 127 16.16 -23.40 -2.58
C ASP A 127 16.07 -24.34 -3.79
N HIS A 128 16.92 -24.10 -4.80
CA HIS A 128 17.26 -25.13 -5.77
C HIS A 128 18.31 -26.04 -5.14
N SER A 129 17.89 -26.86 -4.17
CA SER A 129 18.66 -28.03 -3.78
C SER A 129 18.54 -29.09 -4.89
N GLY A 130 19.46 -29.03 -5.84
CA GLY A 130 19.58 -29.98 -6.96
C GLY A 130 21.02 -30.44 -7.12
N SER A 131 21.42 -31.35 -6.24
CA SER A 131 22.48 -32.37 -6.36
C SER A 131 23.68 -32.11 -7.30
N SER A 132 24.84 -32.04 -6.66
CA SER A 132 26.16 -32.41 -7.14
C SER A 132 26.22 -33.69 -8.00
N GLY A 133 27.04 -33.65 -9.07
CA GLY A 133 27.98 -34.72 -9.40
C GLY A 133 27.79 -35.45 -10.74
N CYS A 134 28.61 -35.13 -11.74
CA CYS A 134 29.48 -36.09 -12.46
C CYS A 134 30.36 -35.35 -13.49
N PRO A 135 31.71 -35.48 -13.48
CA PRO A 135 32.55 -35.06 -14.60
C PRO A 135 32.75 -36.23 -15.56
N THR A 136 32.37 -36.07 -16.83
CA THR A 136 32.74 -37.01 -17.90
C THR A 136 34.10 -36.63 -18.52
N PRO A 137 35.04 -37.58 -18.70
CA PRO A 137 36.25 -37.36 -19.48
C PRO A 137 35.95 -37.63 -20.97
N ARG A 138 36.50 -36.83 -21.88
CA ARG A 138 36.72 -37.26 -23.27
C ARG A 138 38.04 -36.72 -23.79
N GLY A 139 39.02 -37.60 -23.86
CA GLY A 139 40.02 -37.65 -24.91
C GLY A 139 40.03 -39.06 -25.49
N ALA A 140 40.02 -39.16 -26.83
CA ALA A 140 40.58 -40.21 -27.71
C ALA A 140 39.67 -40.52 -28.93
N GLU A 141 40.35 -40.56 -30.09
CA GLU A 141 39.97 -41.07 -31.43
C GLU A 141 39.05 -40.15 -32.27
N LEU A 142 39.43 -39.63 -33.45
CA LEU A 142 40.43 -39.97 -34.47
C LEU A 142 41.21 -38.72 -34.94
#